data_AF-A0A1V5H7Y1-F1
#
_entry.id   AF-A0A1V5H7Y1-F1
#
_cell.length_a   1.000
_cell.length_b   1.000
_cell.length_c   1.000
_cell.angle_alpha   90.00
_cell.angle_beta   90.00
_cell.angle_gamma   90.00
#
_symmetry.space_group_name_H-M   'P 1'
#
loop_
_entity.id
_entity.type
_entity.pdbx_description
1 polymer ?
#
loop_
_entity_poly.entity_id
_entity_poly.type
_entity_poly.pdbx_seq_one_letter_code
_entity_poly.pdbx_strand_id
1 'polypeptide(L)'
;MTWPTTTRKTAHGSRRSSTGSAAAPSKIGACDTEVEKYSHIPEIELFNEIKKFFRSFQTAETEYRIDVMEEVAHLLDDRIQGHIAMDVMGSVNMGVSQQSSDIDFVLYLRCEHDCFDGVGKCPHLIKAREMIRDVLPDTYEFQILDCINLSLVEKSIQEKNYECSATQRFVAYRSMCRPINYRVIAPIEDMLNQDMLFRKELEGSVQSYLKIFSSSSPHMMSLKKYEARLGAIGIKLPESIRTKIRQHINGEGG
;
A
#
# COMPACT_ATOMS: atom_id res chain seq x y z
N MET A 1 38.13 17.43 -68.49
CA MET A 1 37.52 16.43 -69.40
C MET A 1 36.01 16.49 -69.21
N THR A 2 35.31 16.86 -70.28
CA THR A 2 33.88 16.60 -70.64
C THR A 2 32.76 16.87 -69.62
N TRP A 3 32.03 17.97 -69.86
CA TRP A 3 30.55 18.07 -69.77
C TRP A 3 29.92 17.30 -70.97
N PRO A 4 28.63 16.85 -71.02
CA PRO A 4 27.45 17.75 -70.92
C PRO A 4 26.04 17.19 -70.54
N THR A 5 25.08 18.13 -70.44
CA THR A 5 23.64 18.11 -70.88
C THR A 5 22.50 17.44 -70.10
N THR A 6 21.66 18.31 -69.52
CA THR A 6 20.19 18.55 -69.69
C THR A 6 19.22 17.40 -70.05
N THR A 7 18.11 17.25 -69.29
CA THR A 7 16.69 17.40 -69.76
C THR A 7 15.62 17.21 -68.66
N ARG A 8 14.49 17.93 -68.83
CA ARG A 8 13.21 17.92 -68.08
C ARG A 8 12.29 16.75 -68.46
N LYS A 9 11.40 16.29 -67.55
CA LYS A 9 9.93 16.03 -67.70
C LYS A 9 9.39 15.26 -66.46
N THR A 10 8.52 15.86 -65.64
CA THR A 10 7.04 15.76 -65.56
C THR A 10 6.42 14.39 -65.19
N ALA A 11 5.77 14.40 -64.03
CA ALA A 11 4.39 13.95 -63.72
C ALA A 11 4.04 12.45 -63.49
N HIS A 12 3.32 12.29 -62.38
CA HIS A 12 2.20 11.38 -62.08
C HIS A 12 2.47 9.93 -61.64
N GLY A 13 2.22 9.71 -60.34
CA GLY A 13 1.13 8.84 -59.90
C GLY A 13 1.51 7.43 -59.44
N SER A 14 1.36 7.17 -58.13
CA SER A 14 0.50 6.09 -57.59
C SER A 14 0.99 5.53 -56.24
N ARG A 15 0.20 5.83 -55.19
CA ARG A 15 -0.20 5.00 -54.03
C ARG A 15 0.79 3.98 -53.44
N ARG A 16 1.09 4.11 -52.14
CA ARG A 16 0.40 3.43 -51.01
C ARG A 16 1.05 3.74 -49.65
N SER A 17 0.21 3.80 -48.61
CA SER A 17 0.41 3.42 -47.19
C SER A 17 1.61 4.02 -46.42
N SER A 18 1.55 4.40 -45.16
CA SER A 18 0.57 4.34 -44.08
C SER A 18 1.27 4.96 -42.85
N THR A 19 0.48 5.41 -41.87
CA THR A 19 0.80 5.46 -40.43
C THR A 19 1.92 6.38 -39.93
N GLY A 20 1.52 7.33 -39.07
CA GLY A 20 2.45 8.06 -38.22
C GLY A 20 1.82 9.26 -37.50
N SER A 21 0.66 9.06 -36.86
CA SER A 21 0.08 10.06 -35.94
C SER A 21 0.95 10.14 -34.69
N ALA A 22 1.72 11.20 -34.54
CA ALA A 22 2.45 11.50 -33.31
C ALA A 22 1.45 12.02 -32.27
N ALA A 23 0.94 11.11 -31.44
CA ALA A 23 0.15 11.46 -30.26
C ALA A 23 1.06 12.09 -29.20
N ALA A 24 0.66 13.27 -28.73
CA ALA A 24 1.30 13.97 -27.62
C ALA A 24 1.27 13.13 -26.33
N PRO A 25 2.28 13.24 -25.45
CA PRO A 25 2.28 12.52 -24.18
C PRO A 25 1.12 13.02 -23.31
N SER A 26 0.26 12.07 -22.93
CA SER A 26 -0.83 12.27 -21.98
C SER A 26 -0.26 12.75 -20.65
N LYS A 27 -0.78 13.88 -20.17
CA LYS A 27 -0.52 14.43 -18.85
C LYS A 27 -0.72 13.33 -17.80
N ILE A 28 0.34 13.00 -17.08
CA ILE A 28 0.27 12.23 -15.83
C ILE A 28 -0.54 13.11 -14.87
N GLY A 29 -1.77 12.69 -14.58
CA GLY A 29 -2.64 13.38 -13.64
C GLY A 29 -1.97 13.43 -12.27
N ALA A 30 -2.05 14.59 -11.62
CA ALA A 30 -1.68 14.72 -10.22
C ALA A 30 -2.47 13.67 -9.43
N CYS A 31 -1.76 12.79 -8.71
CA CYS A 31 -2.41 11.86 -7.78
C CYS A 31 -3.05 12.69 -6.67
N ASP A 32 -4.38 12.78 -6.67
CA ASP A 32 -5.13 13.31 -5.54
C ASP A 32 -4.82 12.44 -4.32
N THR A 33 -4.11 13.02 -3.36
CA THR A 33 -3.80 12.39 -2.06
C THR A 33 -5.00 12.35 -1.12
N GLU A 34 -6.15 12.85 -1.55
CA GLU A 34 -7.42 12.91 -0.80
C GLU A 34 -8.45 11.92 -1.34
N VAL A 35 -8.14 10.62 -1.31
CA VAL A 35 -9.19 9.60 -1.44
C VAL A 35 -9.90 9.50 -0.09
N GLU A 36 -11.16 9.92 -0.03
CA GLU A 36 -12.02 9.73 1.14
C GLU A 36 -12.15 8.24 1.46
N LYS A 37 -11.49 7.82 2.54
CA LYS A 37 -11.54 6.44 3.05
C LYS A 37 -12.86 6.23 3.81
N TYR A 38 -13.94 5.98 3.10
CA TYR A 38 -15.15 5.45 3.72
C TYR A 38 -14.94 3.96 3.99
N SER A 39 -14.81 3.59 5.26
CA SER A 39 -14.97 2.21 5.72
C SER A 39 -16.19 2.18 6.61
N HIS A 40 -17.17 1.35 6.30
CA HIS A 40 -18.41 1.25 7.08
C HIS A 40 -18.35 0.21 8.21
N ILE A 41 -17.17 -0.37 8.46
CA ILE A 41 -16.96 -1.38 9.50
C ILE A 41 -16.64 -0.68 10.84
N PRO A 42 -17.48 -0.84 11.88
CA PRO A 42 -17.27 -0.19 13.19
C PRO A 42 -15.89 -0.47 13.80
N GLU A 43 -15.38 -1.70 13.66
CA GLU A 43 -14.07 -2.08 14.19
C GLU A 43 -12.91 -1.33 13.51
N ILE A 44 -13.02 -1.06 12.20
CA ILE A 44 -12.03 -0.28 11.46
C ILE A 44 -12.12 1.20 11.84
N GLU A 45 -13.33 1.74 11.95
CA GLU A 45 -13.54 3.13 12.39
C GLU A 45 -12.94 3.34 13.79
N LEU A 46 -13.27 2.46 14.73
CA LEU A 46 -12.74 2.47 16.09
C LEU A 46 -11.20 2.42 16.11
N PHE A 47 -10.60 1.52 15.33
CA PHE A 47 -9.14 1.44 15.21
C PHE A 47 -8.55 2.74 14.64
N ASN A 48 -9.18 3.29 13.60
CA ASN A 48 -8.72 4.53 12.95
C ASN A 48 -8.82 5.74 13.86
N GLU A 49 -9.83 5.82 14.73
CA GLU A 49 -9.94 6.87 15.75
C GLU A 49 -8.82 6.77 16.79
N ILE A 50 -8.54 5.56 17.28
CA ILE A 50 -7.43 5.31 18.21
C ILE A 50 -6.11 5.70 17.54
N LYS A 51 -5.86 5.22 16.32
CA LYS A 51 -4.66 5.55 15.53
C LYS A 51 -4.53 7.05 15.30
N LYS A 52 -5.61 7.76 14.97
CA LYS A 52 -5.61 9.21 14.77
C LYS A 52 -5.16 9.94 16.04
N PHE A 53 -5.59 9.48 17.21
CA PHE A 53 -5.11 10.03 18.48
C PHE A 53 -3.61 9.79 18.70
N PHE A 54 -3.11 8.56 18.51
CA PHE A 54 -1.66 8.32 18.66
C PHE A 54 -0.83 9.14 17.66
N ARG A 55 -1.32 9.29 16.41
CA ARG A 55 -0.67 10.09 15.38
C ARG A 55 -0.64 11.60 15.67
N SER A 56 -1.49 12.13 16.56
CA SER A 56 -1.34 13.53 16.98
C SER A 56 -0.09 13.77 17.83
N PHE A 57 0.58 12.70 18.27
CA PHE A 57 1.84 12.72 19.00
C PHE A 57 2.94 12.04 18.19
N GLN A 58 2.92 12.23 16.87
CA GLN A 58 3.88 11.61 15.97
C GLN A 58 5.31 11.95 16.39
N THR A 59 6.15 10.92 16.46
CA THR A 59 7.56 11.04 16.82
C THR A 59 8.41 11.35 15.59
N ALA A 60 9.51 12.07 15.78
CA ALA A 60 10.52 12.28 14.73
C ALA A 60 11.09 10.95 14.21
N GLU A 61 11.19 9.95 15.09
CA GLU A 61 11.60 8.58 14.76
C GLU A 61 10.62 7.86 13.80
N THR A 62 9.33 8.20 13.84
CA THR A 62 8.36 7.71 12.85
C THR A 62 8.53 8.42 11.52
N GLU A 63 8.73 9.75 11.52
CA GLU A 63 8.94 10.51 10.28
C GLU A 63 10.17 10.01 9.53
N TYR A 64 11.31 9.89 10.23
CA TYR A 64 12.54 9.38 9.65
C TYR A 64 12.37 7.98 9.05
N ARG A 65 11.67 7.07 9.74
CA ARG A 65 11.42 5.72 9.20
C ARG A 65 10.55 5.73 7.95
N ILE A 66 9.65 6.69 7.83
CA ILE A 66 8.79 6.82 6.65
C ILE A 66 9.61 7.32 5.46
N ASP A 67 10.46 8.33 5.69
CA ASP A 67 11.39 8.83 4.67
C ASP A 67 12.32 7.70 4.18
N VAL A 68 12.87 6.90 5.11
CA VAL A 68 13.67 5.72 4.78
C VAL A 68 12.88 4.72 3.93
N MET A 69 11.62 4.43 4.28
CA MET A 69 10.81 3.49 3.53
C MET A 69 10.40 4.03 2.15
N GLU A 70 10.22 5.34 2.01
CA GLU A 70 10.01 6.01 0.72
C GLU A 70 11.26 5.90 -0.16
N GLU A 71 12.46 6.10 0.40
CA GLU A 71 13.73 5.91 -0.31
C GLU A 71 13.93 4.44 -0.73
N VAL A 72 13.66 3.49 0.17
CA VAL A 72 13.68 2.05 -0.13
C VAL A 72 12.73 1.75 -1.30
N ALA A 73 11.49 2.23 -1.26
CA ALA A 73 10.54 2.00 -2.34
C ALA A 73 11.00 2.61 -3.67
N HIS A 74 11.65 3.78 -3.63
CA HIS A 74 12.21 4.41 -4.83
C HIS A 74 13.35 3.59 -5.43
N LEU A 75 14.32 3.15 -4.61
CA LEU A 75 15.45 2.33 -5.05
C LEU A 75 15.03 0.96 -5.59
N LEU A 76 13.92 0.42 -5.09
CA LEU A 76 13.35 -0.85 -5.55
C LEU A 76 12.56 -0.69 -6.85
N ASP A 77 11.91 0.44 -7.10
CA ASP A 77 11.14 0.67 -8.34
C ASP A 77 12.05 0.59 -9.58
N ASP A 78 13.31 1.03 -9.47
CA ASP A 78 14.30 0.93 -10.55
C ASP A 78 14.80 -0.51 -10.78
N ARG A 79 14.78 -1.35 -9.75
CA ARG A 79 15.36 -2.71 -9.75
C ARG A 79 14.34 -3.81 -9.99
N ILE A 80 13.08 -3.56 -9.63
CA ILE A 80 11.95 -4.44 -9.82
C ILE A 80 11.09 -3.79 -10.91
N GLN A 81 11.15 -4.35 -12.12
CA GLN A 81 10.31 -3.93 -13.26
C GLN A 81 8.79 -4.14 -13.01
N GLY A 82 8.41 -4.60 -11.83
CA GLY A 82 7.06 -4.59 -11.29
C GLY A 82 7.00 -3.61 -10.12
N HIS A 83 6.18 -2.58 -10.27
CA HIS A 83 6.01 -1.52 -9.28
C HIS A 83 5.73 -2.06 -7.87
N ILE A 84 6.51 -1.59 -6.89
CA ILE A 84 6.43 -2.01 -5.49
C ILE A 84 5.76 -0.94 -4.63
N ALA A 85 4.88 -1.34 -3.72
CA ALA A 85 4.30 -0.45 -2.72
C ALA A 85 4.34 -1.11 -1.35
N MET A 86 4.14 -0.34 -0.30
CA MET A 86 4.09 -0.88 1.06
C MET A 86 2.99 -0.22 1.87
N ASP A 87 2.45 -0.94 2.84
CA ASP A 87 1.64 -0.36 3.91
C ASP A 87 2.38 -0.58 5.23
N VAL A 88 2.81 0.51 5.87
CA VAL A 88 3.47 0.41 7.17
C VAL A 88 2.45 0.04 8.25
N MET A 89 2.90 -0.77 9.20
CA MET A 89 2.14 -1.30 10.32
C MET A 89 2.84 -0.95 11.65
N GLY A 90 2.31 -1.49 12.75
CA GLY A 90 2.92 -1.38 14.07
C GLY A 90 3.14 0.07 14.51
N SER A 91 4.29 0.31 15.14
CA SER A 91 4.58 1.61 15.76
C SER A 91 4.72 2.75 14.74
N VAL A 92 5.17 2.44 13.53
CA VAL A 92 5.31 3.41 12.42
C VAL A 92 3.93 3.86 11.95
N ASN A 93 2.98 2.93 11.76
CA ASN A 93 1.60 3.27 11.41
C ASN A 93 0.89 4.10 12.49
N MET A 94 1.22 3.84 13.76
CA MET A 94 0.62 4.52 14.91
C MET A 94 1.26 5.88 15.23
N GLY A 95 2.38 6.24 14.62
CA GLY A 95 3.06 7.52 14.89
C GLY A 95 4.05 7.50 16.07
N VAL A 96 4.22 6.36 16.73
CA VAL A 96 4.89 6.30 18.06
C VAL A 96 6.14 5.42 18.04
N SER A 97 6.86 5.43 16.92
CA SER A 97 8.14 4.73 16.80
C SER A 97 9.19 5.34 17.75
N GLN A 98 10.17 4.53 18.08
CA GLN A 98 11.35 4.90 18.85
C GLN A 98 12.57 4.27 18.19
N GLN A 99 13.78 4.70 18.51
CA GLN A 99 15.02 4.16 17.92
C GLN A 99 15.10 2.62 17.90
N SER A 100 14.67 1.95 18.96
CA SER A 100 14.64 0.49 19.06
C SER A 100 13.44 -0.19 18.38
N SER A 101 12.59 0.56 17.68
CA SER A 101 11.41 -0.01 17.00
C SER A 101 11.81 -0.55 15.64
N ASP A 102 11.31 -1.75 15.39
CA ASP A 102 11.20 -2.40 14.11
C ASP A 102 10.32 -1.64 13.12
N ILE A 103 10.50 -1.96 11.84
CA ILE A 103 9.63 -1.51 10.75
C ILE A 103 8.81 -2.71 10.26
N ASP A 104 7.54 -2.72 10.65
CA ASP A 104 6.56 -3.69 10.18
C ASP A 104 5.86 -3.17 8.93
N PHE A 105 5.73 -3.99 7.89
CA PHE A 105 4.98 -3.59 6.70
C PHE A 105 4.40 -4.76 5.91
N VAL A 106 3.35 -4.44 5.14
CA VAL A 106 2.80 -5.29 4.07
C VAL A 106 3.39 -4.84 2.76
N LEU A 107 3.77 -5.80 1.91
CA LEU A 107 4.38 -5.53 0.61
C LEU A 107 3.37 -5.76 -0.52
N TYR A 108 3.28 -4.83 -1.46
CA TYR A 108 2.48 -4.93 -2.67
C TYR A 108 3.40 -5.05 -3.89
N LEU A 109 3.16 -6.07 -4.71
CA LEU A 109 3.92 -6.33 -5.94
C LEU A 109 2.97 -6.77 -7.04
N ARG A 110 3.35 -6.52 -8.29
CA ARG A 110 2.78 -7.20 -9.45
C ARG A 110 3.60 -8.43 -9.78
N CYS A 111 2.97 -9.60 -9.77
CA CYS A 111 3.58 -10.85 -10.21
C CYS A 111 2.85 -11.39 -11.44
N GLU A 112 3.60 -11.85 -12.44
CA GLU A 112 3.06 -12.52 -13.64
C GLU A 112 2.69 -13.99 -13.39
N HIS A 113 3.15 -14.55 -12.27
CA HIS A 113 2.81 -15.90 -11.87
C HIS A 113 1.85 -15.90 -10.70
N ASP A 114 1.07 -16.97 -10.66
CA ASP A 114 0.19 -17.40 -9.59
C ASP A 114 1.01 -17.64 -8.30
N CYS A 115 1.47 -16.55 -7.68
CA CYS A 115 2.01 -16.54 -6.32
C CYS A 115 0.84 -16.73 -5.34
N PHE A 116 0.18 -17.88 -5.42
CA PHE A 116 -0.80 -18.34 -4.46
C PHE A 116 -0.06 -18.90 -3.25
N ASP A 117 -0.48 -18.47 -2.07
CA ASP A 117 -0.08 -19.01 -0.78
C ASP A 117 1.36 -18.71 -0.31
N GLY A 118 1.49 -17.49 0.20
CA GLY A 118 2.38 -17.21 1.32
C GLY A 118 3.78 -16.70 0.98
N VAL A 119 4.39 -16.12 2.00
CA VAL A 119 5.63 -15.32 1.95
C VAL A 119 6.87 -16.10 1.45
N GLY A 120 6.78 -17.42 1.30
CA GLY A 120 7.92 -18.30 1.07
C GLY A 120 8.14 -18.85 -0.34
N LYS A 121 7.22 -18.67 -1.30
CA LYS A 121 7.31 -19.35 -2.62
C LYS A 121 7.40 -18.43 -3.83
N CYS A 122 7.12 -17.14 -3.67
CA CYS A 122 7.12 -16.20 -4.79
C CYS A 122 8.56 -15.67 -5.05
N PRO A 123 9.18 -15.92 -6.22
CA PRO A 123 10.56 -15.48 -6.49
C PRO A 123 10.71 -13.95 -6.44
N HIS A 124 9.69 -13.22 -6.88
CA HIS A 124 9.66 -11.75 -6.79
C HIS A 124 9.66 -11.26 -5.34
N LEU A 125 8.98 -11.98 -4.44
CA LEU A 125 8.96 -11.64 -3.02
C LEU A 125 10.29 -11.94 -2.34
N ILE A 126 10.92 -13.08 -2.65
CA ILE A 126 12.25 -13.42 -2.13
C ILE A 126 13.25 -12.35 -2.57
N LYS A 127 13.26 -12.03 -3.87
CA LYS A 127 14.12 -10.98 -4.43
C LYS A 127 13.83 -9.64 -3.77
N ALA A 128 12.56 -9.23 -3.66
CA ALA A 128 12.18 -7.96 -3.04
C ALA A 128 12.65 -7.88 -1.57
N ARG A 129 12.49 -8.97 -0.81
CA ARG A 129 12.96 -9.05 0.57
C ARG A 129 14.49 -8.92 0.68
N GLU A 130 15.24 -9.58 -0.19
CA GLU A 130 16.70 -9.45 -0.25
C GLU A 130 17.11 -8.01 -0.57
N MET A 131 16.49 -7.40 -1.57
CA MET A 131 16.80 -6.03 -1.93
C MET A 131 16.39 -5.01 -0.86
N ILE A 132 15.27 -5.22 -0.15
CA ILE A 132 14.92 -4.38 1.00
C ILE A 132 16.01 -4.50 2.07
N ARG A 133 16.50 -5.70 2.35
CA ARG A 133 17.58 -5.92 3.32
C ARG A 133 18.88 -5.24 2.90
N ASP A 134 19.22 -5.27 1.62
CA ASP A 134 20.45 -4.64 1.12
C ASP A 134 20.40 -3.11 1.13
N VAL A 135 19.19 -2.54 1.04
CA VAL A 135 18.98 -1.09 0.97
C VAL A 135 18.70 -0.50 2.35
N LEU A 136 17.97 -1.22 3.20
CA LEU A 136 17.64 -0.76 4.54
C LEU A 136 18.91 -0.76 5.41
N PRO A 137 19.23 0.34 6.10
CA PRO A 137 20.40 0.37 6.97
C PRO A 137 20.35 -0.74 8.04
N ASP A 138 21.49 -1.36 8.34
CA ASP A 138 21.64 -2.43 9.37
C ASP A 138 21.14 -2.02 10.76
N THR A 139 20.95 -0.71 11.00
CA THR A 139 20.36 -0.17 12.24
C THR A 139 18.87 -0.49 12.40
N TYR A 140 18.17 -0.91 11.34
CA TYR A 140 16.75 -1.19 11.38
C TYR A 140 16.45 -2.66 11.17
N GLU A 141 15.87 -3.27 12.20
CA GLU A 141 15.15 -4.53 12.05
C GLU A 141 13.83 -4.28 11.31
N PHE A 142 13.45 -5.20 10.43
CA PHE A 142 12.20 -5.12 9.68
C PHE A 142 11.49 -6.46 9.58
N GLN A 143 10.16 -6.39 9.49
CA GLN A 143 9.31 -7.56 9.31
C GLN A 143 8.32 -7.33 8.17
N ILE A 144 8.39 -8.20 7.16
CA ILE A 144 7.36 -8.30 6.12
C ILE A 144 6.24 -9.18 6.70
N LEU A 145 5.12 -8.56 7.07
CA LEU A 145 3.99 -9.25 7.68
C LEU A 145 3.16 -10.01 6.64
N ASP A 146 3.06 -9.43 5.44
CA ASP A 146 2.28 -10.00 4.36
C ASP A 146 2.77 -9.52 2.98
N CYS A 147 2.40 -10.25 1.94
CA CYS A 147 2.63 -9.91 0.55
C CYS A 147 1.33 -10.05 -0.25
N ILE A 148 0.96 -8.98 -0.95
CA ILE A 148 -0.25 -8.90 -1.78
C ILE A 148 0.14 -8.77 -3.25
N ASN A 149 -0.29 -9.74 -4.06
CA ASN A 149 -0.13 -9.69 -5.51
C ASN A 149 -1.21 -8.80 -6.14
N LEU A 150 -0.82 -7.61 -6.60
CA LEU A 150 -1.72 -6.63 -7.21
C LEU A 150 -2.32 -7.14 -8.52
N SER A 151 -1.64 -8.01 -9.27
CA SER A 151 -2.21 -8.63 -10.49
C SER A 151 -3.42 -9.51 -10.16
N LEU A 152 -3.35 -10.23 -9.03
CA LEU A 152 -4.46 -11.07 -8.57
C LEU A 152 -5.61 -10.23 -8.03
N VAL A 153 -5.31 -9.16 -7.29
CA VAL A 153 -6.31 -8.20 -6.80
C VAL A 153 -7.04 -7.56 -7.99
N GLU A 154 -6.30 -7.07 -8.97
CA GLU A 154 -6.86 -6.46 -10.19
C GLU A 154 -7.82 -7.42 -10.91
N LYS A 155 -7.37 -8.66 -11.15
CA LYS A 155 -8.18 -9.70 -11.77
C LYS A 155 -9.45 -9.99 -10.96
N SER A 156 -9.32 -10.13 -9.65
CA SER A 156 -10.46 -10.39 -8.76
C SER A 156 -11.49 -9.26 -8.75
N ILE A 157 -11.06 -8.00 -8.87
CA ILE A 157 -11.98 -6.86 -9.00
C ILE A 157 -12.73 -6.94 -10.33
N GLN A 158 -12.01 -7.18 -11.42
CA GLN A 158 -12.60 -7.30 -12.76
C GLN A 158 -13.62 -8.45 -12.85
N GLU A 159 -13.32 -9.57 -12.20
CA GLU A 159 -14.18 -10.76 -12.16
C GLU A 159 -15.28 -10.69 -11.08
N LYS A 160 -15.30 -9.64 -10.25
CA LYS A 160 -16.18 -9.52 -9.08
C LYS A 160 -16.10 -10.74 -8.15
N ASN A 161 -14.89 -11.24 -7.93
CA ASN A 161 -14.66 -12.37 -7.04
C ASN A 161 -14.59 -11.91 -5.57
N TYR A 162 -15.71 -12.02 -4.87
CA TYR A 162 -15.86 -11.66 -3.45
C TYR A 162 -15.03 -12.55 -2.50
N GLU A 163 -14.68 -13.76 -2.93
CA GLU A 163 -13.99 -14.77 -2.11
C GLU A 163 -12.46 -14.72 -2.26
N CYS A 164 -11.94 -13.78 -3.07
CA CYS A 164 -10.50 -13.67 -3.26
C CYS A 164 -9.82 -13.12 -1.99
N SER A 165 -9.10 -14.00 -1.30
CA SER A 165 -8.38 -13.66 -0.06
C SER A 165 -7.35 -12.53 -0.23
N ALA A 166 -6.72 -12.39 -1.41
CA ALA A 166 -5.80 -11.29 -1.68
C ALA A 166 -6.52 -9.94 -1.73
N THR A 167 -7.70 -9.89 -2.37
CA THR A 167 -8.52 -8.67 -2.48
C THR A 167 -9.13 -8.27 -1.14
N GLN A 168 -9.63 -9.24 -0.37
CA GLN A 168 -10.13 -9.00 0.98
C GLN A 168 -9.03 -8.41 1.87
N ARG A 169 -7.84 -9.03 1.90
CA ARG A 169 -6.69 -8.49 2.67
C ARG A 169 -6.23 -7.13 2.16
N PHE A 170 -6.21 -6.91 0.85
CA PHE A 170 -5.92 -5.59 0.26
C PHE A 170 -6.85 -4.53 0.84
N VAL A 171 -8.18 -4.74 0.78
CA VAL A 171 -9.18 -3.82 1.33
C VAL A 171 -8.97 -3.61 2.83
N ALA A 172 -8.67 -4.67 3.59
CA ALA A 172 -8.40 -4.58 5.02
C ALA A 172 -7.22 -3.65 5.34
N TYR A 173 -6.06 -3.90 4.71
CA TYR A 173 -4.86 -3.09 4.93
C TYR A 173 -5.08 -1.65 4.49
N ARG A 174 -5.73 -1.43 3.34
CA ARG A 174 -5.92 -0.09 2.81
C ARG A 174 -6.79 0.82 3.68
N SER A 175 -7.70 0.21 4.43
CA SER A 175 -8.58 0.87 5.39
C SER A 175 -7.90 1.20 6.73
N MET A 176 -6.78 0.55 7.08
CA MET A 176 -6.14 0.66 8.39
C MET A 176 -4.69 1.15 8.37
N CYS A 177 -4.01 1.07 7.25
CA CYS A 177 -2.57 1.30 7.17
C CYS A 177 -2.21 2.59 6.43
N ARG A 178 -0.97 3.02 6.60
CA ARG A 178 -0.38 4.17 5.92
C ARG A 178 0.45 3.66 4.72
N PRO A 179 0.13 4.12 3.49
CA PRO A 179 0.84 3.65 2.31
C PRO A 179 2.19 4.37 2.13
N ILE A 180 3.11 3.63 1.52
CA ILE A 180 4.38 4.09 0.96
C ILE A 180 4.34 3.77 -0.54
N ASN A 181 4.78 4.71 -1.36
CA ASN A 181 4.69 4.65 -2.82
C ASN A 181 3.24 4.45 -3.33
N TYR A 182 2.33 5.31 -2.85
CA TYR A 182 0.89 5.21 -3.11
C TYR A 182 0.50 5.18 -4.60
N ARG A 183 1.30 5.76 -5.50
CA ARG A 183 1.05 5.73 -6.96
C ARG A 183 0.85 4.31 -7.52
N VAL A 184 1.44 3.31 -6.88
CA VAL A 184 1.34 1.90 -7.31
C VAL A 184 0.00 1.29 -6.88
N ILE A 185 -0.53 1.76 -5.75
CA ILE A 185 -1.78 1.30 -5.15
C ILE A 185 -2.99 2.02 -5.76
N ALA A 186 -2.85 3.33 -6.03
CA ALA A 186 -3.95 4.21 -6.44
C ALA A 186 -4.82 3.65 -7.58
N PRO A 187 -4.26 3.10 -8.69
CA PRO A 187 -5.08 2.56 -9.77
C PRO A 187 -5.99 1.39 -9.33
N ILE A 188 -5.53 0.56 -8.39
CA ILE A 188 -6.31 -0.57 -7.88
C ILE A 188 -7.40 -0.09 -6.91
N GLU A 189 -7.10 0.91 -6.07
CA GLU A 189 -8.12 1.55 -5.24
C GLU A 189 -9.19 2.24 -6.10
N ASP A 190 -8.80 2.91 -7.17
CA ASP A 190 -9.74 3.56 -8.10
C ASP A 190 -10.65 2.53 -8.77
N MET A 191 -10.14 1.34 -9.13
CA MET A 191 -10.96 0.25 -9.64
C MET A 191 -11.97 -0.26 -8.60
N LEU A 192 -11.59 -0.37 -7.33
CA LEU A 192 -12.52 -0.75 -6.26
C LEU A 192 -13.59 0.33 -6.05
N ASN A 193 -13.22 1.60 -6.14
CA ASN A 193 -14.13 2.73 -5.93
C ASN A 193 -15.18 2.88 -7.05
N GLN A 194 -14.93 2.28 -8.21
CA GLN A 194 -15.91 2.24 -9.30
C GLN A 194 -17.11 1.33 -8.99
N ASP A 195 -16.97 0.37 -8.06
CA ASP A 195 -18.06 -0.52 -7.61
C ASP A 195 -18.16 -0.52 -6.08
N MET A 196 -18.85 0.48 -5.54
CA MET A 196 -19.03 0.64 -4.10
C MET A 196 -19.82 -0.50 -3.45
N LEU A 197 -20.65 -1.25 -4.20
CA LEU A 197 -21.34 -2.42 -3.65
C LEU A 197 -20.34 -3.56 -3.46
N PHE A 198 -19.53 -3.84 -4.48
CA PHE A 198 -18.46 -4.83 -4.40
C PHE A 198 -17.48 -4.53 -3.25
N ARG A 199 -17.05 -3.26 -3.14
CA ARG A 199 -16.18 -2.83 -2.05
C ARG A 199 -16.82 -3.04 -0.67
N LYS A 200 -18.09 -2.68 -0.48
CA LYS A 200 -18.79 -2.85 0.80
C LYS A 200 -18.94 -4.32 1.21
N GLU A 201 -19.23 -5.20 0.26
CA GLU A 201 -19.30 -6.64 0.50
C GLU A 201 -17.93 -7.21 0.92
N LEU A 202 -16.86 -6.81 0.22
CA LEU A 202 -15.49 -7.16 0.62
C LEU A 202 -15.15 -6.65 2.02
N GLU A 203 -15.49 -5.40 2.33
CA GLU A 203 -15.34 -4.85 3.68
C GLU A 203 -16.10 -5.71 4.70
N GLY A 204 -17.36 -6.09 4.45
CA GLY A 204 -18.11 -6.99 5.33
C GLY A 204 -17.39 -8.32 5.60
N SER A 205 -16.79 -8.93 4.58
CA SER A 205 -16.01 -10.18 4.74
C SER A 205 -14.74 -10.00 5.59
N VAL A 206 -14.13 -8.81 5.53
CA VAL A 206 -12.92 -8.45 6.28
C VAL A 206 -13.16 -8.37 7.78
N GLN A 207 -14.39 -8.11 8.25
CA GLN A 207 -14.71 -8.06 9.68
C GLN A 207 -14.36 -9.39 10.39
N SER A 208 -14.55 -10.53 9.73
CA SER A 208 -14.17 -11.85 10.24
C SER A 208 -12.65 -12.00 10.36
N TYR A 209 -11.89 -11.45 9.40
CA TYR A 209 -10.43 -11.43 9.42
C TYR A 209 -9.90 -10.51 10.53
N LEU A 210 -10.53 -9.35 10.72
CA LEU A 210 -10.14 -8.38 11.75
C LEU A 210 -10.40 -8.87 13.16
N LYS A 211 -11.46 -9.63 13.41
CA LYS A 211 -11.68 -10.28 14.72
C LYS A 211 -10.51 -11.19 15.10
N ILE A 212 -9.88 -11.86 14.14
CA ILE A 212 -8.69 -12.70 14.36
C ILE A 212 -7.47 -11.81 14.63
N PHE A 213 -7.34 -10.69 13.94
CA PHE A 213 -6.23 -9.74 14.09
C PHE A 213 -6.28 -9.00 15.44
N SER A 214 -7.45 -8.49 15.85
CA SER A 214 -7.65 -7.74 17.10
C SER A 214 -7.61 -8.60 18.36
N SER A 215 -8.06 -9.86 18.28
CA SER A 215 -8.03 -10.82 19.41
C SER A 215 -6.66 -11.46 19.64
N SER A 216 -5.65 -11.17 18.80
CA SER A 216 -4.32 -11.73 18.98
C SER A 216 -3.51 -10.99 20.05
N SER A 217 -2.93 -11.76 20.97
CA SER A 217 -2.10 -11.26 22.10
C SER A 217 -1.01 -10.23 21.71
N PRO A 218 -0.29 -10.34 20.57
CA PRO A 218 0.71 -9.36 20.16
C PRO A 218 0.15 -7.95 19.88
N HIS A 219 -1.07 -7.84 19.35
CA HIS A 219 -1.69 -6.53 19.09
C HIS A 219 -2.11 -5.82 20.39
N MET A 220 -2.67 -6.56 21.35
CA MET A 220 -2.98 -6.04 22.69
C MET A 220 -1.73 -5.54 23.42
N MET A 221 -0.62 -6.29 23.33
CA MET A 221 0.66 -5.90 23.92
C MET A 221 1.25 -4.65 23.26
N SER A 222 1.03 -4.48 21.96
CA SER A 222 1.49 -3.31 21.20
C SER A 222 0.77 -2.02 21.62
N LEU A 223 -0.55 -2.03 21.81
CA LEU A 223 -1.29 -0.85 22.26
C LEU A 223 -0.88 -0.39 23.66
N LYS A 224 -0.68 -1.33 24.60
CA LYS A 224 -0.16 -1.01 25.94
C LYS A 224 1.24 -0.40 25.88
N LYS A 225 2.11 -0.94 25.01
CA LYS A 225 3.45 -0.38 24.74
C LYS A 225 3.35 1.05 24.22
N TYR A 226 2.43 1.34 23.31
CA TYR A 226 2.22 2.68 22.75
C TYR A 226 1.68 3.66 23.80
N GLU A 227 0.74 3.24 24.63
CA GLU A 227 0.27 4.02 25.78
C GLU A 227 1.41 4.36 26.74
N ALA A 228 2.25 3.38 27.09
CA ALA A 228 3.39 3.59 27.98
C ALA A 228 4.40 4.61 27.40
N ARG A 229 4.61 4.61 26.07
CA ARG A 229 5.47 5.59 25.39
C ARG A 229 4.93 7.02 25.52
N LEU A 230 3.63 7.21 25.32
CA LEU A 230 2.99 8.53 25.53
C LEU A 230 3.06 8.96 27.00
N GLY A 231 2.84 8.02 27.94
CA GLY A 231 2.95 8.28 29.37
C GLY A 231 4.36 8.72 29.79
N ALA A 232 5.40 8.14 29.19
CA ALA A 232 6.80 8.49 29.46
C ALA A 232 7.15 9.94 29.07
N ILE A 233 6.44 10.52 28.09
CA ILE A 233 6.57 11.93 27.69
C ILE A 233 5.50 12.84 28.34
N GLY A 234 4.82 12.34 29.37
CA GLY A 234 3.87 13.12 30.18
C GLY A 234 2.45 13.23 29.60
N ILE A 235 2.15 12.53 28.49
CA ILE A 235 0.83 12.56 27.88
C ILE A 235 -0.07 11.53 28.57
N LYS A 236 -1.17 12.01 29.15
CA LYS A 236 -2.22 11.15 29.69
C LYS A 236 -3.30 10.93 28.65
N LEU A 237 -3.69 9.67 28.43
CA LEU A 237 -4.79 9.35 27.52
C LEU A 237 -6.11 9.89 28.11
N PRO A 238 -6.90 10.66 27.33
CA PRO A 238 -8.27 11.00 27.69
C PRO A 238 -9.10 9.73 27.91
N GLU A 239 -10.07 9.78 28.84
CA GLU A 239 -10.90 8.59 29.13
C GLU A 239 -11.68 8.11 27.90
N SER A 240 -12.08 9.03 27.02
CA SER A 240 -12.72 8.69 25.74
C SER A 240 -11.86 7.77 24.88
N ILE A 241 -10.54 8.00 24.82
CA ILE A 241 -9.60 7.15 24.07
C ILE A 241 -9.35 5.83 24.80
N ARG A 242 -9.24 5.85 26.13
CA ARG A 242 -9.09 4.60 26.91
C ARG A 242 -10.28 3.68 26.74
N THR A 243 -11.49 4.22 26.74
CA THR A 243 -12.71 3.45 26.47
C THR A 243 -12.66 2.83 25.08
N LYS A 244 -12.27 3.59 24.05
CA LYS A 244 -12.11 3.07 22.69
C LYS A 244 -11.08 1.94 22.61
N ILE A 245 -9.93 2.09 23.28
CA ILE A 245 -8.91 1.03 23.36
C ILE A 245 -9.47 -0.23 24.04
N ARG A 246 -10.21 -0.10 25.15
CA ARG A 246 -10.86 -1.24 25.82
C ARG A 246 -11.87 -1.92 24.91
N GLN A 247 -12.71 -1.17 24.21
CA GLN A 247 -13.69 -1.70 23.25
C GLN A 247 -12.99 -2.47 22.12
N HIS A 248 -11.92 -1.91 21.56
CA HIS A 248 -11.16 -2.54 20.47
C HIS A 248 -10.49 -3.85 20.92
N ILE A 249 -9.97 -3.88 22.15
CA ILE A 249 -9.30 -5.06 22.73
C ILE A 249 -10.31 -6.15 23.13
N ASN A 250 -11.40 -5.78 23.78
CA ASN A 250 -12.35 -6.74 24.34
C ASN A 250 -13.35 -7.27 23.28
N GLY A 251 -13.37 -6.68 22.09
CA GLY A 251 -14.36 -7.02 21.05
C GLY A 251 -15.80 -6.68 21.44
N GLU A 252 -16.00 -5.92 22.53
CA GLU A 252 -17.29 -5.44 22.96
C GLU A 252 -17.66 -4.21 22.14
N GLY A 253 -18.22 -4.47 20.95
CA GLY A 253 -19.16 -3.55 20.34
C GLY A 253 -20.37 -3.43 21.27
N GLY A 254 -20.73 -2.20 21.64
CA GLY A 254 -22.01 -1.93 22.29
C GLY A 254 -23.18 -2.27 21.37
#